data_AF-A0A1S2KK68-F1
#
_entry.id   AF-A0A1S2KK68-F1
#
_cell.length_a   1.000
_cell.length_b   1.000
_cell.length_c   1.000
_cell.angle_alpha   90.00
_cell.angle_beta   90.00
_cell.angle_gamma   90.00
#
_symmetry.space_group_name_H-M   'P 1'
#
loop_
_entity.id
_entity.type
_entity.pdbx_description
1 polymer ?
#
loop_
_entity_poly.entity_id
_entity_poly.type
_entity_poly.pdbx_seq_one_letter_code
_entity_poly.pdbx_strand_id
1 'polypeptide(L)'
;MAEIYDQIGGRKIGKWLAVHDGVQAELTKRAFEIAVRAEEILVQHRADGHAEIDIEAGDNNRYVILSDDRGQKAALSIEYGREESIVVREDKHGNKYLDVLPAMDGLYVLATASNLPKKRKGKVKLD
;
A
#
# COMPACT_ATOMS: atom_id res chain seq x y z
N MET A 1 -3.71 42.08 22.24
CA MET A 1 -3.61 41.18 21.07
C MET A 1 -2.63 40.07 21.42
N ALA A 2 -2.98 38.80 21.19
CA ALA A 2 -2.02 37.71 21.33
C ALA A 2 -1.25 37.58 20.01
N GLU A 3 0.08 37.68 20.06
CA GLU A 3 0.93 37.35 18.93
C GLU A 3 1.01 35.83 18.82
N ILE A 4 0.40 35.28 17.77
CA ILE A 4 0.60 33.87 17.40
C ILE A 4 1.79 33.84 16.47
N TYR A 5 2.92 33.39 16.99
CA TYR A 5 4.09 33.08 16.17
C TYR A 5 3.72 31.86 15.31
N ASP A 6 3.52 32.06 14.01
CA ASP A 6 3.12 31.00 13.07
C ASP A 6 4.31 30.17 12.58
N GLN A 7 5.53 30.59 12.93
CA GLN A 7 6.80 30.06 12.44
C GLN A 7 7.84 29.90 13.54
N ILE A 8 8.58 28.79 13.49
CA ILE A 8 9.71 28.47 14.36
C ILE A 8 10.89 28.13 13.47
N GLY A 9 12.01 28.87 13.58
CA GLY A 9 13.22 28.62 12.79
C GLY A 9 12.99 28.68 11.26
N GLY A 10 12.13 29.58 10.79
CA GLY A 10 11.81 29.75 9.36
C GLY A 10 10.87 28.68 8.78
N ARG A 11 10.31 27.79 9.61
CA ARG A 11 9.31 26.79 9.20
C ARG A 11 7.96 27.10 9.82
N LYS A 12 6.88 26.87 9.07
CA LYS A 12 5.51 26.87 9.63
C LYS A 12 5.44 25.88 10.80
N ILE A 13 4.78 26.26 11.90
CA ILE A 13 4.66 25.44 13.12
C ILE A 13 4.26 23.99 12.82
N GLY A 14 3.29 23.78 11.94
CA GLY A 14 2.84 22.43 11.59
C GLY A 14 3.94 21.56 10.98
N LYS A 15 4.78 22.13 10.10
CA LYS A 15 5.92 21.39 9.51
C LYS A 15 7.01 21.15 10.55
N TRP A 16 7.23 22.10 11.45
CA TRP A 16 8.20 21.94 12.55
C TRP A 16 7.77 20.81 13.51
N LEU A 17 6.49 20.76 13.90
CA LEU A 17 5.94 19.69 14.73
C LEU A 17 6.00 18.33 14.01
N ALA A 18 5.65 18.29 12.73
CA ALA A 18 5.58 17.04 11.99
C ALA A 18 6.95 16.35 11.87
N VAL A 19 8.05 17.11 11.79
CA VAL A 19 9.43 16.57 11.73
C VAL A 19 10.09 16.42 13.10
N HIS A 20 9.38 16.71 14.19
CA HIS A 20 9.91 16.56 15.53
C HIS A 20 10.22 15.08 15.83
N ASP A 21 11.35 14.80 16.49
CA ASP A 21 11.86 13.45 16.71
C ASP A 21 10.81 12.52 17.37
N GLY A 22 10.10 13.02 18.38
CA GLY A 22 9.02 12.26 19.04
C GLY A 22 7.87 11.88 18.10
N VAL A 23 7.51 12.75 17.15
CA VAL A 23 6.47 12.47 16.14
C VAL A 23 6.99 11.46 15.13
N GLN A 24 8.22 11.64 14.65
CA GLN A 24 8.86 10.73 13.70
C GLN A 24 9.06 9.32 14.29
N ALA A 25 9.41 9.23 15.57
CA ALA A 25 9.54 7.97 16.30
C ALA A 25 8.19 7.23 16.41
N GLU A 26 7.11 7.94 16.77
CA GLU A 26 5.78 7.34 16.84
C GLU A 26 5.27 6.91 15.45
N LEU A 27 5.48 7.72 14.41
CA LEU A 27 5.14 7.33 13.03
C LEU A 27 5.88 6.07 12.60
N THR A 28 7.17 5.96 12.93
CA THR A 28 8.00 4.78 12.61
C THR A 28 7.49 3.55 13.35
N LYS A 29 7.18 3.68 14.65
CA LYS A 29 6.60 2.60 15.46
C LYS A 29 5.27 2.11 14.90
N ARG A 30 4.38 3.03 14.51
CA ARG A 30 3.08 2.69 13.92
C ARG A 30 3.20 2.02 12.57
N ALA A 31 4.07 2.54 11.70
CA ALA A 31 4.33 1.92 10.40
C ALA A 31 4.87 0.49 10.56
N PHE A 32 5.79 0.28 11.50
CA PHE A 32 6.31 -1.05 11.81
C PHE A 32 5.22 -2.00 12.33
N GLU A 33 4.39 -1.55 13.27
CA GLU A 33 3.27 -2.35 13.81
C GLU A 33 2.29 -2.78 12.69
N ILE A 34 1.97 -1.87 11.77
CA ILE A 34 1.10 -2.15 10.62
C ILE A 34 1.79 -3.10 9.65
N ALA A 35 3.07 -2.90 9.35
CA ALA A 35 3.81 -3.72 8.42
C ALA A 35 3.88 -5.18 8.89
N VAL A 36 4.20 -5.43 10.16
CA VAL A 36 4.26 -6.78 10.73
C VAL A 36 2.90 -7.48 10.63
N ARG A 37 1.80 -6.78 10.93
CA ARG A 37 0.45 -7.34 10.75
C ARG A 37 0.14 -7.64 9.28
N ALA A 38 0.53 -6.75 8.38
CA ALA A 38 0.32 -6.92 6.95
C ALA A 38 1.10 -8.14 6.43
N GLU A 39 2.35 -8.33 6.88
CA GLU A 39 3.17 -9.50 6.56
C GLU A 39 2.53 -10.78 7.07
N GLU A 40 2.01 -10.78 8.30
CA GLU A 40 1.32 -11.95 8.86
C GLU A 40 0.11 -12.35 8.00
N ILE A 41 -0.75 -11.39 7.65
CA ILE A 41 -1.92 -11.63 6.78
C ILE A 41 -1.45 -12.15 5.41
N LEU A 42 -0.42 -11.54 4.84
CA LEU A 42 0.07 -11.93 3.53
C LEU A 42 0.60 -13.37 3.56
N VAL A 43 1.41 -13.73 4.56
CA VAL A 43 1.95 -15.10 4.75
C VAL A 43 0.84 -16.13 4.92
N GLN A 44 -0.23 -15.82 5.68
CA GLN A 44 -1.37 -16.74 5.85
C GLN A 44 -2.08 -17.08 4.53
N HIS A 45 -2.03 -16.17 3.54
CA HIS A 45 -2.65 -16.36 2.23
C HIS A 45 -1.65 -16.68 1.11
N ARG A 46 -0.35 -16.75 1.43
CA ARG A 46 0.73 -16.96 0.44
C ARG A 46 1.00 -18.45 0.28
N ALA A 47 0.59 -19.01 -0.85
CA ALA A 47 1.04 -20.34 -1.28
C ALA A 47 2.37 -20.27 -2.05
N ASP A 48 2.46 -19.31 -2.98
CA ASP A 48 3.63 -18.94 -3.76
C ASP A 48 3.43 -17.48 -4.24
N GLY A 49 4.50 -16.72 -4.45
CA GLY A 49 4.41 -15.35 -4.95
C GLY A 49 5.51 -14.42 -4.48
N HIS A 50 5.65 -13.28 -5.17
CA HIS A 50 6.69 -12.28 -4.91
C HIS A 50 6.17 -11.02 -4.20
N ALA A 51 4.90 -11.01 -3.80
CA ALA A 51 4.31 -9.87 -3.10
C ALA A 51 4.91 -9.66 -1.72
N GLU A 52 5.31 -8.45 -1.36
CA GLU A 52 6.00 -8.14 -0.11
C GLU A 52 5.48 -6.86 0.53
N ILE A 53 5.78 -6.68 1.82
CA ILE A 53 5.45 -5.47 2.57
C ILE A 53 6.73 -4.66 2.76
N ASP A 54 6.68 -3.41 2.35
CA ASP A 54 7.77 -2.45 2.53
C ASP A 54 7.34 -1.26 3.39
N ILE A 55 8.32 -0.62 4.02
CA ILE A 55 8.14 0.65 4.72
C ILE A 55 9.01 1.70 4.05
N GLU A 56 8.39 2.80 3.63
CA GLU A 56 9.09 3.95 3.08
C GLU A 56 8.93 5.17 4.00
N ALA A 57 10.03 5.91 4.20
CA ALA A 57 10.04 7.13 4.97
C ALA A 57 10.02 8.36 4.05
N GLY A 58 8.99 9.19 4.21
CA GLY A 58 8.98 10.56 3.70
C GLY A 58 9.43 11.56 4.76
N ASP A 59 9.54 12.84 4.37
CA ASP A 59 9.97 13.94 5.25
C ASP A 59 9.20 14.03 6.57
N ASN A 60 7.88 13.80 6.52
CA ASN A 60 6.99 13.94 7.65
C ASN A 60 6.00 12.78 7.80
N ASN A 61 6.14 11.74 6.98
CA ASN A 61 5.20 10.62 6.88
C ASN A 61 5.96 9.29 6.83
N ARG A 62 5.23 8.20 7.07
CA ARG A 62 5.68 6.83 6.82
C ARG A 62 4.62 6.12 5.99
N TYR A 63 5.04 5.38 4.98
CA TYR A 63 4.18 4.58 4.13
C TYR A 63 4.41 3.11 4.44
N VAL A 64 3.32 2.34 4.46
CA VAL A 64 3.36 0.87 4.43
C VAL A 64 2.82 0.45 3.08
N ILE A 65 3.62 -0.28 2.33
CA ILE A 65 3.41 -0.55 0.91
C ILE A 65 3.25 -2.04 0.73
N LEU A 66 2.17 -2.44 0.05
CA LEU A 66 2.05 -3.78 -0.52
C LEU A 66 2.58 -3.73 -1.95
N SER A 67 3.73 -4.36 -2.18
CA SER A 67 4.37 -4.45 -3.49
C SER A 67 4.17 -5.85 -4.08
N ASP A 68 4.03 -5.94 -5.40
CA ASP A 68 4.14 -7.19 -6.17
C ASP A 68 4.95 -6.94 -7.46
N ASP A 69 5.93 -6.03 -7.38
CA ASP A 69 6.67 -5.56 -8.55
C ASP A 69 7.55 -6.64 -9.19
N ARG A 70 8.05 -7.56 -8.36
CA ARG A 70 8.79 -8.76 -8.82
C ARG A 70 7.86 -9.86 -9.33
N GLY A 71 6.56 -9.73 -9.11
CA GLY A 71 5.53 -10.69 -9.51
C GLY A 71 4.76 -10.22 -10.72
N GLN A 72 3.43 -10.29 -10.64
CA GLN A 72 2.53 -9.94 -11.73
C GLN A 72 2.09 -8.48 -11.68
N LYS A 73 2.70 -7.67 -10.80
CA LYS A 73 2.27 -6.30 -10.49
C LYS A 73 0.81 -6.27 -10.05
N ALA A 74 0.41 -7.28 -9.28
CA ALA A 74 -0.97 -7.55 -8.92
C ALA A 74 -1.38 -7.03 -7.54
N ALA A 75 -0.57 -6.18 -6.90
CA ALA A 75 -0.84 -5.65 -5.54
C ALA A 75 -2.26 -5.11 -5.36
N LEU A 76 -2.79 -4.38 -6.34
CA LEU A 76 -4.16 -3.86 -6.29
C LEU A 76 -5.22 -4.96 -6.30
N SER A 77 -4.99 -6.02 -7.07
CA SER A 77 -5.88 -7.19 -7.13
C SER A 77 -5.77 -8.04 -5.87
N ILE A 78 -4.59 -8.09 -5.24
CA ILE A 78 -4.38 -8.75 -3.94
C ILE A 78 -5.17 -8.00 -2.85
N GLU A 79 -5.07 -6.67 -2.82
CA GLU A 79 -5.75 -5.86 -1.78
C GLU A 79 -7.27 -5.87 -1.95
N TYR A 80 -7.78 -5.59 -3.17
CA TYR A 80 -9.21 -5.32 -3.40
C TYR A 80 -9.95 -6.40 -4.16
N GLY A 81 -9.25 -7.43 -4.63
CA GLY A 81 -9.81 -8.45 -5.50
C GLY A 81 -9.87 -8.01 -6.96
N ARG A 82 -10.31 -8.93 -7.81
CA ARG A 82 -10.56 -8.71 -9.23
C ARG A 82 -11.71 -9.57 -9.72
N GLU A 83 -12.41 -9.09 -10.74
CA GLU A 83 -13.34 -9.91 -11.51
C GLU A 83 -12.57 -10.79 -12.51
N GLU A 84 -13.25 -11.79 -13.04
CA GLU A 84 -12.72 -12.60 -14.13
C GLU A 84 -12.45 -11.74 -15.36
N SER A 85 -11.32 -11.97 -16.02
CA SER A 85 -10.96 -11.22 -17.24
C SER A 85 -10.17 -12.10 -18.20
N ILE A 86 -10.32 -11.81 -19.49
CA ILE A 86 -9.58 -12.48 -20.56
C ILE A 86 -8.38 -11.61 -20.92
N VAL A 87 -7.18 -12.19 -20.89
CA VAL A 87 -5.94 -11.53 -21.29
C VAL A 87 -5.30 -12.28 -22.45
N VAL A 88 -4.65 -11.53 -23.34
CA VAL A 88 -3.85 -12.10 -24.41
C VAL A 88 -2.46 -12.38 -23.86
N ARG A 89 -2.02 -13.62 -23.91
CA ARG A 89 -0.65 -14.04 -23.56
C ARG A 89 0.08 -14.57 -24.78
N GLU A 90 1.39 -14.50 -24.73
CA GLU A 90 2.28 -15.02 -25.75
C GLU A 90 2.99 -16.26 -25.20
N ASP A 91 3.02 -17.33 -26.00
CA ASP A 91 3.78 -18.53 -25.65
C ASP A 91 5.27 -18.38 -25.97
N LYS A 92 6.07 -19.37 -25.58
CA LYS A 92 7.52 -19.42 -25.86
C LYS A 92 7.88 -19.49 -27.36
N HIS A 93 6.89 -19.63 -28.24
CA HIS A 93 7.03 -19.72 -29.69
C HIS A 93 6.47 -18.48 -30.42
N GLY A 94 6.00 -17.46 -29.69
CA GLY A 94 5.45 -16.23 -30.25
C GLY A 94 3.97 -16.28 -30.63
N ASN A 95 3.26 -17.38 -30.31
CA ASN A 95 1.83 -17.48 -30.59
C ASN A 95 1.02 -16.80 -29.48
N LYS A 96 0.04 -16.00 -29.90
CA LYS A 96 -0.90 -15.35 -28.97
C LYS A 96 -2.08 -16.27 -28.67
N TYR A 97 -2.40 -16.44 -27.40
CA TYR A 97 -3.58 -17.17 -26.94
C TYR A 97 -4.35 -16.35 -25.90
N LEU A 98 -5.64 -16.65 -25.77
CA LEU A 98 -6.49 -16.09 -24.73
C LEU A 98 -6.32 -16.92 -23.46
N ASP A 99 -5.94 -16.26 -22.38
CA ASP A 99 -5.87 -16.84 -21.05
C ASP A 99 -6.93 -16.18 -20.16
N VAL A 100 -7.56 -16.99 -19.31
CA VAL A 100 -8.59 -16.51 -18.38
C VAL A 100 -7.94 -16.28 -17.03
N LEU A 101 -7.89 -15.02 -16.60
CA LEU A 101 -7.54 -14.67 -15.23
C LEU A 101 -8.79 -14.84 -14.37
N PRO A 102 -8.82 -15.82 -13.43
CA PRO A 102 -9.99 -16.06 -12.62
C PRO A 102 -10.24 -14.88 -11.67
N ALA A 103 -11.51 -14.72 -11.31
CA ALA A 103 -11.94 -13.81 -10.25
C ALA A 103 -11.29 -14.19 -8.92
N MET A 104 -11.08 -13.19 -8.07
CA MET A 104 -10.45 -13.35 -6.77
C MET A 104 -11.02 -12.33 -5.79
N ASP A 105 -11.35 -12.78 -4.58
CA ASP A 105 -11.72 -11.89 -3.48
C ASP A 105 -10.48 -11.13 -2.96
N GLY A 106 -10.69 -9.86 -2.60
CA GLY A 106 -9.63 -9.06 -2.00
C GLY A 106 -9.26 -9.54 -0.61
N LEU A 107 -7.96 -9.61 -0.32
CA LEU A 107 -7.46 -9.95 1.01
C LEU A 107 -7.56 -8.78 1.98
N TYR A 108 -7.59 -7.55 1.48
CA TYR A 108 -7.61 -6.32 2.27
C TYR A 108 -6.47 -6.28 3.31
N VAL A 109 -5.26 -6.60 2.88
CA VAL A 109 -4.08 -6.75 3.73
C VAL A 109 -3.79 -5.44 4.46
N LEU A 110 -3.62 -4.35 3.72
CA LEU A 110 -3.27 -3.04 4.30
C LEU A 110 -4.43 -2.45 5.10
N ALA A 111 -5.66 -2.55 4.58
CA ALA A 111 -6.84 -2.04 5.28
C ALA A 111 -7.02 -2.74 6.63
N THR A 112 -6.90 -4.07 6.65
CA THR A 112 -7.05 -4.87 7.88
C THR A 112 -5.90 -4.61 8.85
N ALA A 113 -4.64 -4.64 8.37
CA ALA A 113 -3.47 -4.38 9.21
C ALA A 113 -3.48 -2.99 9.88
N SER A 114 -4.06 -2.00 9.19
CA SER A 114 -4.20 -0.62 9.67
C SER A 114 -5.46 -0.36 10.50
N ASN A 115 -6.31 -1.37 10.71
CA ASN A 115 -7.65 -1.21 11.31
C ASN A 115 -8.53 -0.16 10.61
N LEU A 116 -8.38 -0.04 9.29
CA LEU A 116 -9.18 0.84 8.47
C LEU A 116 -10.37 0.10 7.85
N PRO A 117 -11.50 0.79 7.59
CA PRO A 117 -12.62 0.17 6.93
C PRO A 117 -12.23 -0.30 5.53
N LYS A 118 -12.63 -1.53 5.17
CA LYS A 118 -12.47 -2.08 3.82
C LYS A 118 -13.24 -1.23 2.82
N LYS A 119 -12.53 -0.40 2.05
CA LYS A 119 -13.13 0.36 0.95
C LYS A 119 -13.09 -0.47 -0.33
N ARG A 120 -14.15 -0.39 -1.14
CA ARG A 120 -14.14 -0.97 -2.49
C ARG A 120 -13.18 -0.17 -3.38
N LYS A 121 -12.58 -0.85 -4.37
CA LYS A 121 -11.75 -0.22 -5.41
C LYS A 121 -12.50 0.99 -5.98
N GLY A 122 -11.92 2.18 -5.84
CA GLY A 122 -12.48 3.40 -6.41
C GLY A 122 -12.56 3.27 -7.93
N LYS A 123 -13.63 3.80 -8.54
CA LYS A 123 -13.69 3.92 -10.00
C LYS A 123 -12.64 4.96 -10.41
N VAL A 124 -11.64 4.56 -11.19
CA VAL A 124 -10.72 5.51 -11.84
C VAL A 124 -11.53 6.25 -12.90
N LYS A 125 -11.69 7.56 -12.74
CA LYS A 125 -12.16 8.41 -13.84
C LYS A 125 -10.97 8.54 -14.80
N LEU A 126 -11.12 8.01 -16.00
CA LEU A 126 -10.26 8.35 -17.12
C LEU A 126 -10.85 9.64 -17.69
N ASP A 127 -10.21 10.76 -17.38
CA ASP A 127 -10.47 12.04 -18.06
C ASP A 127 -9.92 12.00 -19.49
#